data_AF-A0A7S2KUD2-F1
#
_entry.id   AF-A0A7S2KUD2-F1
#
_cell.length_a   1.000
_cell.length_b   1.000
_cell.length_c   1.000
_cell.angle_alpha   90.00
_cell.angle_beta   90.00
_cell.angle_gamma   90.00
#
_symmetry.space_group_name_H-M   'P 1'
#
loop_
_entity.id
_entity.type
_entity.pdbx_description
1 polymer ?
#
loop_
_entity_poly.entity_id
_entity_poly.type
_entity_poly.pdbx_seq_one_letter_code
_entity_poly.pdbx_strand_id
1 'polypeptide(L)'
;CAIMAGWVGLSLFQHHDESRVGGGFSAAYSAAGAGAGLLSAYFAAETMAERCTDEVYTVGDVMGHSYYGIISSLTALLVTFLIDSFAEPDTASRLASRAYIDALRGLNNALAGVLDPRVQQLNMYSAQSLQQLRIADALGQQAQREPRYWRTPWRGALFRDAVQSATRLRMSFCGLERSCGATDGGRVGTTKAESIRKLTSLPSFKAVRKVAEENLEHVESLVDSVVSQETGDTMRAYANPELKRSFILEFTGAMRSFIADANRLPEITRDRFVGDTLEVDLAAQASLIVSCVASMVAEAQLLQGVVLQRAF
;
A
#
# COMPACT_ATOMS: atom_id res chain seq x y z
N CYS A 1 45.56 6.57 -0.77
CA CYS A 1 44.53 7.64 -0.78
C CYS A 1 43.61 7.63 -2.01
N ALA A 2 44.10 7.59 -3.26
CA ALA A 2 43.22 7.71 -4.45
C ALA A 2 42.23 6.53 -4.68
N ILE A 3 42.57 5.31 -4.25
CA ILE A 3 41.72 4.13 -4.46
C ILE A 3 40.51 4.10 -3.50
N MET A 4 40.68 4.63 -2.28
CA MET A 4 39.60 4.73 -1.27
C MET A 4 38.57 5.81 -1.63
N ALA A 5 39.02 6.94 -2.18
CA ALA A 5 38.11 7.96 -2.72
C ALA A 5 37.30 7.43 -3.91
N GLY A 6 37.87 6.51 -4.69
CA GLY A 6 37.17 5.81 -5.77
C GLY A 6 36.08 4.86 -5.28
N TRP A 7 36.30 4.14 -4.17
CA TRP A 7 35.32 3.18 -3.63
C TRP A 7 34.17 3.87 -2.86
N VAL A 8 34.48 4.89 -2.05
CA VAL A 8 33.47 5.73 -1.38
C VAL A 8 32.72 6.60 -2.40
N GLY A 9 33.43 7.06 -3.43
CA GLY A 9 32.83 7.70 -4.59
C GLY A 9 31.87 6.75 -5.33
N LEU A 10 32.25 5.51 -5.61
CA LEU A 10 31.39 4.55 -6.31
C LEU A 10 30.13 4.19 -5.53
N SER A 11 30.23 4.02 -4.20
CA SER A 11 29.07 3.71 -3.35
C SER A 11 28.12 4.90 -3.18
N LEU A 12 28.64 6.12 -3.13
CA LEU A 12 27.82 7.35 -3.17
C LEU A 12 27.27 7.66 -4.56
N PHE A 13 27.99 7.32 -5.64
CA PHE A 13 27.57 7.55 -7.02
C PHE A 13 26.54 6.53 -7.49
N GLN A 14 26.63 5.27 -7.06
CA GLN A 14 25.53 4.29 -7.17
C GLN A 14 24.27 4.80 -6.47
N HIS A 15 24.41 5.58 -5.39
CA HIS A 15 23.28 6.20 -4.70
C HIS A 15 22.70 7.43 -5.42
N HIS A 16 23.49 8.12 -6.25
CA HIS A 16 23.10 9.36 -6.90
C HIS A 16 22.59 9.17 -8.33
N ASP A 17 23.09 8.20 -9.11
CA ASP A 17 22.62 7.95 -10.48
C ASP A 17 21.26 7.21 -10.55
N GLU A 18 20.86 6.51 -9.48
CA GLU A 18 19.50 5.96 -9.36
C GLU A 18 18.43 7.01 -9.02
N SER A 19 18.82 8.29 -8.81
CA SER A 19 17.89 9.38 -8.53
C SER A 19 17.24 9.99 -9.78
N ARG A 20 17.68 9.62 -11.00
CA ARG A 20 17.16 10.19 -12.26
C ARG A 20 16.50 9.20 -13.21
N VAL A 21 16.48 7.90 -12.91
CA VAL A 21 15.72 6.91 -13.67
C VAL A 21 14.94 6.02 -12.71
N GLY A 22 13.64 6.32 -12.55
CA GLY A 22 12.65 5.39 -11.98
C GLY A 22 13.05 4.71 -10.67
N GLY A 23 12.97 5.43 -9.54
CA GLY A 23 13.23 4.93 -8.19
C GLY A 23 12.40 3.69 -7.83
N GLY A 24 12.97 2.52 -8.08
CA GLY A 24 12.28 1.24 -7.98
C GLY A 24 13.10 0.07 -7.43
N PHE A 25 14.29 0.28 -6.86
CA PHE A 25 15.09 -0.88 -6.39
C PHE A 25 15.92 -0.78 -5.10
N SER A 26 15.92 0.33 -4.34
CA SER A 26 16.70 0.40 -3.07
C SER A 26 15.90 0.14 -1.79
N ALA A 27 14.60 -0.16 -1.86
CA ALA A 27 13.75 -0.39 -0.67
C ALA A 27 13.75 -1.84 -0.14
N ALA A 28 14.82 -2.62 -0.35
CA ALA A 28 14.83 -4.07 -0.05
C ALA A 28 15.69 -4.50 1.15
N TYR A 29 16.28 -3.55 1.88
CA TYR A 29 16.90 -3.80 3.18
C TYR A 29 16.09 -3.06 4.25
N SER A 30 15.87 -3.69 5.42
CA SER A 30 15.31 -2.97 6.57
C SER A 30 16.18 -1.74 6.83
N ALA A 31 15.58 -0.64 7.30
CA ALA A 31 16.33 0.56 7.67
C ALA A 31 17.47 0.22 8.65
N ALA A 32 17.28 -0.78 9.52
CA ALA A 32 18.30 -1.34 10.39
C ALA A 32 19.52 -1.94 9.64
N GLY A 33 19.29 -2.71 8.57
CA GLY A 33 20.38 -3.32 7.79
C GLY A 33 21.16 -2.31 6.94
N ALA A 34 20.47 -1.33 6.36
CA ALA A 34 21.12 -0.28 5.57
C ALA A 34 21.96 0.66 6.43
N GLY A 35 21.48 1.01 7.63
CA GLY A 35 22.23 1.81 8.60
C GLY A 35 23.49 1.11 9.10
N ALA A 36 23.38 -0.17 9.49
CA ALA A 36 24.54 -0.97 9.89
C ALA A 36 25.59 -1.09 8.78
N GLY A 37 25.15 -1.28 7.53
CA GLY A 37 26.03 -1.31 6.36
C GLY A 37 26.78 0.01 6.15
N LEU A 38 26.08 1.15 6.19
CA LEU A 38 26.68 2.47 6.04
C LEU A 38 27.67 2.79 7.17
N LEU A 39 27.31 2.49 8.42
CA LEU A 39 28.19 2.68 9.57
C LEU A 39 29.42 1.78 9.49
N SER A 40 29.26 0.53 9.05
CA SER A 40 30.40 -0.39 8.84
C SER A 40 31.38 0.16 7.80
N ALA A 41 30.87 0.71 6.69
CA ALA A 41 31.69 1.30 5.65
C ALA A 41 32.40 2.57 6.14
N TYR A 42 31.71 3.40 6.94
CA TYR A 42 32.28 4.60 7.52
C TYR A 42 33.43 4.27 8.49
N PHE A 43 33.21 3.38 9.45
CA PHE A 43 34.25 3.00 10.42
C PHE A 43 35.40 2.22 9.77
N ALA A 44 35.13 1.38 8.76
CA ALA A 44 36.18 0.72 7.98
C ALA A 44 37.03 1.75 7.21
N ALA A 45 36.40 2.79 6.65
CA ALA A 45 37.14 3.84 5.94
C ALA A 45 38.01 4.68 6.89
N GLU A 46 37.51 4.99 8.09
CA GLU A 46 38.23 5.76 9.11
C GLU A 46 39.43 4.99 9.67
N THR A 47 39.25 3.70 9.98
CA THR A 47 40.34 2.85 10.51
C THR A 47 41.44 2.56 9.49
N MET A 48 41.14 2.62 8.18
CA MET A 48 42.14 2.46 7.12
C MET A 48 42.78 3.77 6.66
N ALA A 49 42.24 4.92 7.06
CA ALA A 49 42.74 6.24 6.68
C ALA A 49 43.65 6.82 7.78
N GLU A 50 44.88 6.31 7.88
CA GLU A 50 45.88 6.89 8.77
C GLU A 50 46.43 8.21 8.20
N ARG A 51 46.62 9.23 9.04
CA ARG A 51 47.27 10.49 8.63
C ARG A 51 48.75 10.21 8.38
N CYS A 52 49.30 10.67 7.27
CA CYS A 52 50.75 10.61 7.05
C CYS A 52 51.45 11.42 8.16
N THR A 53 52.17 10.75 9.05
CA THR A 53 53.03 11.34 10.07
C THR A 53 54.48 10.94 9.78
N ASP A 54 55.43 11.81 10.12
CA ASP A 54 56.87 11.58 9.89
C ASP A 54 57.53 10.78 11.03
N GLU A 55 56.75 10.23 11.96
CA GLU A 55 57.28 9.51 13.13
C GLU A 55 57.68 8.06 12.76
N VAL A 56 58.86 7.64 13.23
CA VAL A 56 59.38 6.28 12.99
C VAL A 56 58.60 5.31 13.88
N TYR A 57 57.55 4.74 13.32
CA TYR A 57 56.74 3.76 14.00
C TYR A 57 57.51 2.47 14.30
N THR A 58 57.47 2.04 15.56
CA THR A 58 57.82 0.65 15.89
C THR A 58 56.62 -0.24 15.50
N VAL A 59 56.91 -1.43 14.95
CA VAL A 59 55.88 -2.38 14.47
C VAL A 59 54.85 -2.72 15.57
N GLY A 60 55.22 -2.60 16.84
CA GLY A 60 54.34 -2.83 17.98
C GLY A 60 53.23 -1.78 18.14
N ASP A 61 53.53 -0.50 17.93
CA ASP A 61 52.56 0.59 18.17
C ASP A 61 51.51 0.70 17.07
N VAL A 62 51.91 0.56 15.80
CA VAL A 62 50.99 0.63 14.63
C VAL A 62 50.03 -0.55 14.62
N MET A 63 50.55 -1.76 14.89
CA MET A 63 49.72 -2.96 14.97
C MET A 63 48.78 -2.90 16.17
N GLY A 64 49.23 -2.37 17.31
CA GLY A 64 48.41 -2.20 18.50
C GLY A 64 47.20 -1.29 18.25
N HIS A 65 47.44 -0.06 17.79
CA HIS A 65 46.35 0.91 17.59
C HIS A 65 45.34 0.49 16.52
N SER A 66 45.81 -0.05 15.39
CA SER A 66 44.93 -0.52 14.32
C SER A 66 44.07 -1.71 14.76
N TYR A 67 44.66 -2.65 15.51
CA TYR A 67 43.95 -3.84 16.00
C TYR A 67 42.87 -3.50 17.02
N TYR A 68 43.15 -2.60 17.97
CA TYR A 68 42.14 -2.13 18.93
C TYR A 68 41.04 -1.32 18.24
N GLY A 69 41.37 -0.55 17.19
CA GLY A 69 40.38 0.16 16.37
C GLY A 69 39.38 -0.79 15.73
N ILE A 70 39.86 -1.85 15.07
CA ILE A 70 39.01 -2.87 14.44
C ILE A 70 38.09 -3.55 15.47
N ILE A 71 38.64 -3.96 16.62
CA ILE A 71 37.85 -4.59 17.68
C ILE A 71 36.78 -3.62 18.20
N SER A 72 37.14 -2.36 18.42
CA SER A 72 36.20 -1.34 18.90
C SER A 72 35.06 -1.11 17.91
N SER A 73 35.37 -0.98 16.61
CA SER A 73 34.37 -0.84 15.55
C SER A 73 33.47 -2.07 15.43
N LEU A 74 34.04 -3.29 15.48
CA LEU A 74 33.25 -4.53 15.46
C LEU A 74 32.34 -4.66 16.69
N THR A 75 32.85 -4.29 17.87
CA THR A 75 32.07 -4.31 19.11
C THR A 75 30.94 -3.29 19.05
N ALA A 76 31.22 -2.07 18.57
CA ALA A 76 30.21 -1.04 18.37
C ALA A 76 29.14 -1.51 17.37
N LEU A 77 29.52 -2.13 16.26
CA LEU A 77 28.59 -2.67 15.26
C LEU A 77 27.74 -3.79 15.85
N LEU A 78 28.32 -4.70 16.63
CA LEU A 78 27.59 -5.78 17.29
C LEU A 78 26.63 -5.23 18.35
N VAL A 79 27.04 -4.24 19.14
CA VAL A 79 26.17 -3.58 20.13
C VAL A 79 25.03 -2.85 19.45
N THR A 80 25.28 -2.06 18.40
CA THR A 80 24.23 -1.38 17.64
C THR A 80 23.28 -2.39 17.00
N PHE A 81 23.80 -3.47 16.41
CA PHE A 81 22.97 -4.54 15.86
C PHE A 81 22.08 -5.19 16.91
N LEU A 82 22.60 -5.47 18.11
CA LEU A 82 21.82 -6.01 19.21
C LEU A 82 20.76 -5.00 19.68
N ILE A 83 21.15 -3.72 19.85
CA ILE A 83 20.22 -2.65 20.21
C ILE A 83 19.11 -2.56 19.16
N ASP A 84 19.42 -2.50 17.87
CA ASP A 84 18.42 -2.45 16.82
C ASP A 84 17.53 -3.70 16.83
N SER A 85 18.11 -4.88 17.04
CA SER A 85 17.37 -6.14 17.13
C SER A 85 16.42 -6.21 18.33
N PHE A 86 16.75 -5.54 19.45
CA PHE A 86 15.94 -5.55 20.67
C PHE A 86 15.06 -4.31 20.84
N ALA A 87 15.43 -3.19 20.23
CA ALA A 87 14.81 -1.88 20.41
C ALA A 87 13.91 -1.49 19.24
N GLU A 88 13.99 -2.15 18.07
CA GLU A 88 13.04 -1.91 16.99
C GLU A 88 11.64 -2.41 17.43
N PRO A 89 10.70 -1.49 17.71
CA PRO A 89 9.49 -1.82 18.44
C PRO A 89 8.45 -2.57 17.59
N ASP A 90 8.61 -2.54 16.27
CA ASP A 90 7.67 -3.16 15.33
C ASP A 90 8.38 -4.10 14.36
N THR A 91 7.84 -5.30 14.23
CA THR A 91 8.34 -6.35 13.36
C THR A 91 8.00 -6.03 11.90
N ALA A 92 8.83 -6.51 10.96
CA ALA A 92 8.62 -6.26 9.52
C ALA A 92 7.22 -6.72 9.06
N SER A 93 6.67 -7.82 9.59
CA SER A 93 5.28 -8.21 9.30
C SER A 93 4.23 -7.24 9.81
N ARG A 94 4.43 -6.67 11.01
CA ARG A 94 3.48 -5.70 11.56
C ARG A 94 3.50 -4.41 10.75
N LEU A 95 4.69 -3.97 10.33
CA LEU A 95 4.84 -2.84 9.41
C LEU A 95 4.19 -3.13 8.05
N ALA A 96 4.39 -4.32 7.48
CA ALA A 96 3.77 -4.72 6.21
C ALA A 96 2.24 -4.75 6.30
N SER A 97 1.71 -5.38 7.35
CA SER A 97 0.26 -5.45 7.61
C SER A 97 -0.34 -4.05 7.77
N ARG A 98 0.29 -3.22 8.61
CA ARG A 98 -0.15 -1.84 8.84
C ARG A 98 -0.13 -0.99 7.57
N ALA A 99 0.96 -1.04 6.80
CA ALA A 99 1.06 -0.31 5.54
C ALA A 99 -0.01 -0.76 4.53
N TYR A 100 -0.33 -2.06 4.49
CA TYR A 100 -1.40 -2.59 3.66
C TYR A 100 -2.79 -2.10 4.11
N ILE A 101 -3.07 -2.15 5.41
CA ILE A 101 -4.33 -1.68 6.00
C ILE A 101 -4.50 -0.18 5.77
N ASP A 102 -3.44 0.61 5.98
CA ASP A 102 -3.46 2.06 5.73
C ASP A 102 -3.74 2.37 4.25
N ALA A 103 -3.23 1.55 3.32
CA ALA A 103 -3.54 1.67 1.90
C ALA A 103 -5.01 1.34 1.58
N LEU A 104 -5.56 0.28 2.17
CA LEU A 104 -6.98 -0.08 2.03
C LEU A 104 -7.91 0.99 2.64
N ARG A 105 -7.59 1.49 3.83
CA ARG A 105 -8.32 2.61 4.46
C ARG A 105 -8.29 3.85 3.59
N GLY A 106 -7.13 4.17 3.03
CA GLY A 106 -6.97 5.25 2.07
C GLY A 106 -7.91 5.11 0.88
N LEU A 107 -7.97 3.92 0.28
CA LEU A 107 -8.90 3.60 -0.81
C LEU A 107 -10.37 3.68 -0.39
N ASN A 108 -10.74 3.16 0.79
CA ASN A 108 -12.12 3.21 1.30
C ASN A 108 -12.56 4.65 1.58
N ASN A 109 -11.73 5.45 2.23
CA ASN A 109 -12.00 6.87 2.47
C ASN A 109 -12.14 7.65 1.15
N ALA A 110 -11.29 7.34 0.16
CA ALA A 110 -11.38 7.95 -1.16
C ALA A 110 -12.67 7.52 -1.89
N LEU A 111 -13.07 6.25 -1.79
CA LEU A 111 -14.34 5.76 -2.31
C LEU A 111 -15.53 6.48 -1.67
N ALA A 112 -15.57 6.57 -0.34
CA ALA A 112 -16.60 7.28 0.40
C ALA A 112 -16.69 8.75 -0.05
N GLY A 113 -15.54 9.41 -0.24
CA GLY A 113 -15.46 10.77 -0.75
C GLY A 113 -16.00 10.93 -2.18
N VAL A 114 -15.62 10.04 -3.10
CA VAL A 114 -16.10 10.04 -4.50
C VAL A 114 -17.60 9.79 -4.57
N LEU A 115 -18.12 8.90 -3.71
CA LEU A 115 -19.54 8.53 -3.67
C LEU A 115 -20.39 9.47 -2.81
N ASP A 116 -19.81 10.45 -2.12
CA ASP A 116 -20.56 11.47 -1.39
C ASP A 116 -21.10 12.56 -2.33
N PRO A 117 -22.42 12.80 -2.41
CA PRO A 117 -22.98 13.89 -3.22
C PRO A 117 -22.57 15.29 -2.73
N ARG A 118 -22.12 15.43 -1.47
CA ARG A 118 -21.73 16.72 -0.88
C ARG A 118 -20.36 17.19 -1.32
N VAL A 119 -19.48 16.27 -1.73
CA VAL A 119 -18.12 16.58 -2.16
C VAL A 119 -18.14 17.07 -3.60
N GLN A 120 -17.76 18.33 -3.81
CA GLN A 120 -17.69 18.95 -5.14
C GLN A 120 -16.33 18.77 -5.80
N GLN A 121 -15.26 18.72 -5.01
CA GLN A 121 -13.89 18.55 -5.51
C GLN A 121 -13.40 17.13 -5.23
N LEU A 122 -13.04 16.43 -6.28
CA LEU A 122 -12.43 15.11 -6.28
C LEU A 122 -10.92 15.26 -6.18
N ASN A 123 -10.35 14.71 -5.12
CA ASN A 123 -8.91 14.56 -4.98
C ASN A 123 -8.50 13.25 -5.66
N MET A 124 -7.72 13.33 -6.74
CA MET A 124 -7.23 12.16 -7.46
C MET A 124 -6.25 11.38 -6.59
N TYR A 125 -6.69 10.27 -6.00
CA TYR A 125 -5.93 9.46 -5.05
C TYR A 125 -5.10 8.34 -5.73
N SER A 126 -5.24 8.19 -7.05
CA SER A 126 -4.64 7.11 -7.83
C SER A 126 -3.11 6.95 -7.70
N ALA A 127 -2.35 8.04 -7.55
CA ALA A 127 -0.88 7.98 -7.43
C ALA A 127 -0.44 7.60 -6.01
N GLN A 128 -1.04 8.22 -5.00
CA GLN A 128 -0.72 7.99 -3.60
C GLN A 128 -1.04 6.55 -3.17
N SER A 129 -2.23 6.05 -3.54
CA SER A 129 -2.62 4.65 -3.28
C SER A 129 -1.66 3.64 -3.90
N LEU A 130 -1.14 3.90 -5.10
CA LEU A 130 -0.16 3.01 -5.74
C LEU A 130 1.14 2.95 -4.94
N GLN A 131 1.62 4.12 -4.50
CA GLN A 131 2.85 4.21 -3.74
C GLN A 131 2.71 3.47 -2.41
N GLN A 132 1.59 3.64 -1.70
CA GLN A 132 1.32 2.93 -0.45
C GLN A 132 1.28 1.40 -0.65
N LEU A 133 0.62 0.92 -1.71
CA LEU A 133 0.60 -0.50 -2.04
C LEU A 133 2.00 -1.06 -2.38
N ARG A 134 2.84 -0.28 -3.08
CA ARG A 134 4.23 -0.65 -3.36
C ARG A 134 5.08 -0.73 -2.07
N ILE A 135 4.87 0.21 -1.15
CA ILE A 135 5.53 0.19 0.16
C ILE A 135 5.10 -1.06 0.93
N ALA A 136 3.80 -1.37 0.97
CA ALA A 136 3.29 -2.57 1.61
C ALA A 136 3.87 -3.86 1.01
N ASP A 137 3.96 -3.95 -0.32
CA ASP A 137 4.57 -5.10 -1.01
C ASP A 137 6.06 -5.26 -0.66
N ALA A 138 6.83 -4.16 -0.69
CA ALA A 138 8.24 -4.16 -0.32
C ALA A 138 8.44 -4.63 1.14
N LEU A 139 7.64 -4.11 2.07
CA LEU A 139 7.65 -4.54 3.48
C LEU A 139 7.23 -6.02 3.63
N GLY A 140 6.28 -6.49 2.82
CA GLY A 140 5.88 -7.90 2.78
C GLY A 140 7.01 -8.84 2.33
N GLN A 141 7.86 -8.39 1.40
CA GLN A 141 9.06 -9.13 0.98
C GLN A 141 10.13 -9.13 2.08
N GLN A 142 10.27 -8.03 2.83
CA GLN A 142 11.16 -7.98 3.99
C GLN A 142 10.66 -8.91 5.11
N ALA A 143 9.36 -8.91 5.39
CA ALA A 143 8.73 -9.82 6.36
C ALA A 143 8.92 -11.30 6.02
N GLN A 144 9.05 -11.64 4.74
CA GLN A 144 9.37 -13.00 4.29
C GLN A 144 10.79 -13.44 4.65
N ARG A 145 11.74 -12.50 4.78
CA ARG A 145 13.13 -12.76 5.15
C ARG A 145 13.36 -12.69 6.66
N GLU A 146 12.36 -12.27 7.41
CA GLU A 146 12.44 -12.12 8.86
C GLU A 146 12.64 -13.49 9.54
N PRO A 147 13.62 -13.65 10.45
CA PRO A 147 13.79 -14.87 11.22
C PRO A 147 12.65 -15.04 12.23
N ARG A 148 11.93 -16.16 12.15
CA ARG A 148 10.71 -16.44 12.96
C ARG A 148 10.82 -17.73 13.77
N TYR A 149 11.80 -17.80 14.68
CA TYR A 149 12.04 -19.03 15.45
C TYR A 149 10.90 -19.37 16.44
N TRP A 150 10.19 -18.36 16.96
CA TRP A 150 9.11 -18.51 17.95
C TRP A 150 7.75 -17.97 17.48
N ARG A 151 7.66 -17.47 16.24
CA ARG A 151 6.45 -16.88 15.65
C ARG A 151 5.94 -17.78 14.52
N THR A 152 4.67 -17.65 14.18
CA THR A 152 4.12 -18.36 13.01
C THR A 152 4.82 -17.91 11.72
N PRO A 153 5.05 -18.84 10.77
CA PRO A 153 5.72 -18.52 9.52
C PRO A 153 4.93 -17.45 8.76
N TRP A 154 5.64 -16.52 8.10
CA TRP A 154 5.01 -15.47 7.32
C TRP A 154 4.17 -16.07 6.19
N ARG A 155 2.91 -15.63 6.10
CA ARG A 155 1.98 -16.06 5.05
C ARG A 155 2.21 -15.27 3.75
N GLY A 156 3.44 -15.30 3.25
CA GLY A 156 3.87 -14.45 2.12
C GLY A 156 3.03 -14.62 0.85
N ALA A 157 2.56 -15.85 0.58
CA ALA A 157 1.66 -16.10 -0.54
C ALA A 157 0.29 -15.43 -0.35
N LEU A 158 -0.32 -15.55 0.83
CA LEU A 158 -1.58 -14.87 1.17
C LEU A 158 -1.43 -13.35 1.03
N PHE A 159 -0.38 -12.78 1.62
CA PHE A 159 -0.14 -11.35 1.59
C PHE A 159 0.03 -10.83 0.15
N ARG A 160 0.75 -11.57 -0.69
CA ARG A 160 0.92 -11.22 -2.11
C ARG A 160 -0.40 -11.21 -2.87
N ASP A 161 -1.24 -12.22 -2.66
CA ASP A 161 -2.58 -12.26 -3.26
C ASP A 161 -3.47 -11.09 -2.76
N ALA A 162 -3.32 -10.70 -1.49
CA ALA A 162 -4.01 -9.56 -0.91
C ALA A 162 -3.57 -8.23 -1.53
N VAL A 163 -2.26 -8.03 -1.73
CA VAL A 163 -1.70 -6.87 -2.45
C VAL A 163 -2.16 -6.84 -3.91
N GLN A 164 -2.19 -7.99 -4.57
CA GLN A 164 -2.67 -8.08 -5.95
C GLN A 164 -4.15 -7.72 -6.06
N SER A 165 -4.99 -8.24 -5.16
CA SER A 165 -6.42 -7.91 -5.08
C SER A 165 -6.63 -6.42 -4.79
N ALA A 166 -5.87 -5.84 -3.85
CA ALA A 166 -5.93 -4.40 -3.57
C ALA A 166 -5.48 -3.55 -4.77
N THR A 167 -4.54 -4.04 -5.57
CA THR A 167 -4.13 -3.39 -6.82
C THR A 167 -5.26 -3.39 -7.85
N ARG A 168 -6.04 -4.48 -7.96
CA ARG A 168 -7.23 -4.55 -8.82
C ARG A 168 -8.35 -3.63 -8.32
N LEU A 169 -8.62 -3.63 -7.01
CA LEU A 169 -9.54 -2.69 -6.37
C LEU A 169 -9.18 -1.24 -6.72
N ARG A 170 -7.91 -0.88 -6.60
CA ARG A 170 -7.40 0.43 -7.01
C ARG A 170 -7.66 0.72 -8.48
N MET A 171 -7.47 -0.24 -9.39
CA MET A 171 -7.73 -0.02 -10.82
C MET A 171 -9.21 0.29 -11.10
N SER A 172 -10.13 -0.45 -10.47
CA SER A 172 -11.57 -0.17 -10.55
C SER A 172 -11.91 1.20 -9.97
N PHE A 173 -11.28 1.56 -8.84
CA PHE A 173 -11.44 2.87 -8.21
C PHE A 173 -10.89 4.01 -9.08
N CYS A 174 -9.75 3.85 -9.73
CA CYS A 174 -9.22 4.85 -10.68
C CYS A 174 -10.16 5.06 -11.87
N GLY A 175 -10.82 3.98 -12.33
CA GLY A 175 -11.88 4.07 -13.34
C GLY A 175 -13.06 4.90 -12.84
N LEU A 176 -13.48 4.67 -11.59
CA LEU A 176 -14.54 5.43 -10.93
C LEU A 176 -14.17 6.92 -10.78
N GLU A 177 -12.98 7.25 -10.26
CA GLU A 177 -12.51 8.64 -10.12
C GLU A 177 -12.57 9.39 -11.45
N ARG A 178 -12.05 8.78 -12.53
CA ARG A 178 -12.05 9.38 -13.86
C ARG A 178 -13.45 9.53 -14.44
N SER A 179 -14.34 8.57 -14.17
CA SER A 179 -15.74 8.68 -14.60
C SER A 179 -16.52 9.75 -13.85
N CYS A 180 -16.11 10.06 -12.62
CA CYS A 180 -16.78 11.03 -11.76
C CYS A 180 -16.36 12.49 -12.02
N GLY A 181 -15.16 12.70 -12.57
CA GLY A 181 -14.64 14.02 -12.89
C GLY A 181 -15.32 14.63 -14.11
N ALA A 182 -15.74 15.88 -14.01
CA ALA A 182 -16.18 16.67 -15.16
C ALA A 182 -14.99 16.93 -16.08
N THR A 183 -15.15 16.73 -17.38
CA THR A 183 -14.13 17.04 -18.37
C THR A 183 -14.21 18.51 -18.77
N ASP A 184 -13.36 19.37 -18.21
CA ASP A 184 -13.20 20.74 -18.70
C ASP A 184 -12.08 20.76 -19.75
N GLY A 185 -12.48 20.81 -21.03
CA GLY A 185 -11.53 20.98 -22.15
C GLY A 185 -10.57 19.80 -22.38
N GLY A 186 -11.03 18.57 -22.14
CA GLY A 186 -10.25 17.35 -22.39
C GLY A 186 -9.24 16.99 -21.30
N ARG A 187 -9.19 17.77 -20.20
CA ARG A 187 -8.52 17.37 -18.96
C ARG A 187 -9.54 16.82 -17.99
N VAL A 188 -9.21 15.72 -17.32
CA VAL A 188 -10.01 15.19 -16.22
C VAL A 188 -10.05 16.26 -15.14
N GLY A 189 -11.19 16.93 -15.00
CA GLY A 189 -11.38 17.98 -14.02
C GLY A 189 -11.45 17.40 -12.61
N THR A 190 -11.04 18.21 -11.65
CA THR A 190 -11.19 17.89 -10.22
C THR A 190 -12.60 18.16 -9.72
N THR A 191 -13.49 18.74 -10.53
CA THR A 191 -14.88 19.00 -10.16
C THR A 191 -15.74 17.78 -10.47
N LYS A 192 -16.58 17.37 -9.53
CA LYS A 192 -17.52 16.27 -9.71
C LYS A 192 -18.64 16.70 -10.66
N ALA A 193 -18.94 15.88 -11.68
CA ALA A 193 -19.99 16.19 -12.63
C ALA A 193 -21.36 16.33 -11.94
N GLU A 194 -22.16 17.32 -12.34
CA GLU A 194 -23.46 17.61 -11.73
C GLU A 194 -24.46 16.45 -11.91
N SER A 195 -24.39 15.78 -13.06
CA SER A 195 -25.08 14.52 -13.35
C SER A 195 -24.84 13.47 -12.28
N ILE A 196 -23.58 13.30 -11.88
CA ILE A 196 -23.14 12.30 -10.91
C ILE A 196 -23.51 12.72 -9.50
N ARG A 197 -23.50 14.01 -9.19
CA ARG A 197 -24.03 14.52 -7.91
C ARG A 197 -25.52 14.22 -7.76
N LYS A 198 -26.31 14.35 -8.83
CA LYS A 198 -27.72 13.95 -8.83
C LYS A 198 -27.90 12.44 -8.64
N LEU A 199 -27.12 11.61 -9.31
CA LEU A 199 -27.20 10.15 -9.15
C LEU A 199 -26.81 9.71 -7.72
N THR A 200 -25.71 10.27 -7.20
CA THR A 200 -25.19 9.92 -5.87
C THR A 200 -26.03 10.49 -4.73
N SER A 201 -26.95 11.43 -5.00
CA SER A 201 -27.90 11.94 -4.01
C SER A 201 -29.16 11.08 -3.85
N LEU A 202 -29.39 10.11 -4.74
CA LEU A 202 -30.53 9.21 -4.64
C LEU A 202 -30.45 8.35 -3.36
N PRO A 203 -31.58 8.16 -2.65
CA PRO A 203 -31.61 7.38 -1.41
C PRO A 203 -31.25 5.91 -1.65
N SER A 204 -31.61 5.35 -2.80
CA SER A 204 -31.22 3.99 -3.20
C SER A 204 -29.72 3.86 -3.45
N PHE A 205 -29.07 4.91 -3.98
CA PHE A 205 -27.61 4.92 -4.13
C PHE A 205 -26.89 4.93 -2.78
N LYS A 206 -27.44 5.60 -1.77
CA LYS A 206 -26.91 5.57 -0.40
C LYS A 206 -26.83 4.14 0.15
N ALA A 207 -27.79 3.27 -0.18
CA ALA A 207 -27.74 1.86 0.20
C ALA A 207 -26.62 1.10 -0.51
N VAL A 208 -26.43 1.33 -1.82
CA VAL A 208 -25.32 0.75 -2.60
C VAL A 208 -23.97 1.16 -2.00
N ARG A 209 -23.79 2.45 -1.73
CA ARG A 209 -22.58 2.99 -1.12
C ARG A 209 -22.30 2.34 0.24
N LYS A 210 -23.31 2.29 1.11
CA LYS A 210 -23.19 1.69 2.45
C LYS A 210 -22.72 0.23 2.37
N VAL A 211 -23.31 -0.58 1.48
CA VAL A 211 -22.90 -1.98 1.32
C VAL A 211 -21.47 -2.10 0.81
N ALA A 212 -21.04 -1.22 -0.11
CA ALA A 212 -19.67 -1.22 -0.62
C ALA A 212 -18.64 -0.82 0.47
N GLU A 213 -18.95 0.21 1.27
CA GLU A 213 -18.13 0.66 2.40
C GLU A 213 -18.00 -0.45 3.46
N GLU A 214 -19.13 -1.02 3.91
CA GLU A 214 -19.13 -2.10 4.90
C GLU A 214 -18.38 -3.36 4.41
N ASN A 215 -18.47 -3.68 3.12
CA ASN A 215 -17.76 -4.82 2.54
C ASN A 215 -16.23 -4.59 2.53
N LEU A 216 -15.77 -3.38 2.21
CA LEU A 216 -14.34 -3.06 2.25
C LEU A 216 -13.80 -3.03 3.68
N GLU A 217 -14.55 -2.44 4.62
CA GLU A 217 -14.20 -2.45 6.05
C GLU A 217 -14.13 -3.88 6.62
N HIS A 218 -15.08 -4.73 6.22
CA HIS A 218 -15.07 -6.14 6.63
C HIS A 218 -13.83 -6.88 6.10
N VAL A 219 -13.48 -6.69 4.83
CA VAL A 219 -12.30 -7.30 4.23
C VAL A 219 -11.01 -6.75 4.86
N GLU A 220 -10.94 -5.46 5.16
CA GLU A 220 -9.83 -4.85 5.89
C GLU A 220 -9.64 -5.53 7.26
N SER A 221 -10.72 -5.64 8.04
CA SER A 221 -10.69 -6.28 9.36
C SER A 221 -10.28 -7.75 9.27
N LEU A 222 -10.77 -8.47 8.26
CA LEU A 222 -10.43 -9.86 8.03
C LEU A 222 -8.94 -10.01 7.70
N VAL A 223 -8.41 -9.22 6.77
CA VAL A 223 -7.00 -9.29 6.39
C VAL A 223 -6.10 -8.91 7.57
N ASP A 224 -6.44 -7.86 8.33
CA ASP A 224 -5.71 -7.50 9.55
C ASP A 224 -5.68 -8.68 10.53
N SER A 225 -6.84 -9.27 10.81
CA SER A 225 -6.94 -10.38 11.76
C SER A 225 -6.09 -11.59 11.37
N VAL A 226 -5.94 -11.87 10.06
CA VAL A 226 -5.23 -13.05 9.55
C VAL A 226 -3.74 -12.78 9.33
N VAL A 227 -3.37 -11.58 8.87
CA VAL A 227 -1.98 -11.23 8.53
C VAL A 227 -1.20 -10.74 9.75
N SER A 228 -1.85 -9.99 10.65
CA SER A 228 -1.23 -9.49 11.89
C SER A 228 -1.10 -10.58 12.97
N GLN A 229 -1.65 -11.76 12.73
CA GLN A 229 -1.60 -12.88 13.65
C GLN A 229 -0.20 -13.51 13.71
N GLU A 230 0.53 -13.25 14.80
CA GLU A 230 1.84 -13.88 15.05
C GLU A 230 1.73 -15.19 15.85
N THR A 231 0.65 -15.38 16.62
CA THR A 231 0.37 -16.57 17.45
C THR A 231 -0.62 -17.53 16.77
N GLY A 232 -0.49 -18.84 17.00
CA GLY A 232 -1.22 -19.88 16.26
C GLY A 232 -2.75 -19.99 16.48
N ASP A 233 -3.37 -19.07 17.21
CA ASP A 233 -4.80 -19.18 17.58
C ASP A 233 -5.75 -18.69 16.47
N THR A 234 -5.82 -19.43 15.35
CA THR A 234 -6.58 -19.05 14.13
C THR A 234 -8.09 -18.97 14.33
N MET A 235 -8.60 -19.41 15.49
CA MET A 235 -10.02 -19.57 15.78
C MET A 235 -10.77 -18.26 16.05
N ARG A 236 -10.08 -17.17 16.42
CA ARG A 236 -10.76 -15.89 16.74
C ARG A 236 -11.39 -15.23 15.51
N ALA A 237 -10.76 -15.33 14.35
CA ALA A 237 -11.30 -14.76 13.11
C ALA A 237 -12.64 -15.40 12.73
N TYR A 238 -12.79 -16.73 12.90
CA TYR A 238 -14.01 -17.48 12.58
C TYR A 238 -15.22 -17.13 13.44
N ALA A 239 -15.01 -16.64 14.66
CA ALA A 239 -16.11 -16.29 15.55
C ALA A 239 -16.89 -15.06 15.07
N ASN A 240 -16.36 -14.31 14.10
CA ASN A 240 -17.03 -13.13 13.60
C ASN A 240 -18.29 -13.51 12.78
N PRO A 241 -19.51 -13.17 13.26
CA PRO A 241 -20.75 -13.48 12.53
C PRO A 241 -20.82 -12.84 11.15
N GLU A 242 -20.05 -11.78 10.91
CA GLU A 242 -20.00 -11.09 9.61
C GLU A 242 -19.44 -11.95 8.48
N LEU A 243 -18.63 -12.98 8.79
CA LEU A 243 -18.16 -13.95 7.81
C LEU A 243 -19.28 -14.72 7.12
N LYS A 244 -20.47 -14.78 7.74
CA LYS A 244 -21.67 -15.43 7.18
C LYS A 244 -22.53 -14.48 6.35
N ARG A 245 -22.23 -13.18 6.35
CA ARG A 245 -23.01 -12.16 5.63
C ARG A 245 -22.68 -12.21 4.13
N SER A 246 -23.70 -12.30 3.29
CA SER A 246 -23.52 -12.28 1.83
C SER A 246 -23.65 -10.86 1.27
N PHE A 247 -22.54 -10.13 1.25
CA PHE A 247 -22.51 -8.76 0.71
C PHE A 247 -22.93 -8.71 -0.76
N ILE A 248 -22.68 -9.77 -1.55
CA ILE A 248 -23.07 -9.83 -2.97
C ILE A 248 -24.60 -9.76 -3.13
N LEU A 249 -25.35 -10.50 -2.32
CA LEU A 249 -26.82 -10.52 -2.40
C LEU A 249 -27.40 -9.17 -2.00
N GLU A 250 -26.91 -8.60 -0.89
CA GLU A 250 -27.31 -7.28 -0.42
C GLU A 250 -26.98 -6.18 -1.43
N PHE A 251 -25.78 -6.23 -2.00
CA PHE A 251 -25.33 -5.31 -3.04
C PHE A 251 -26.19 -5.40 -4.29
N THR A 252 -26.47 -6.62 -4.77
CA THR A 252 -27.32 -6.85 -5.94
C THR A 252 -28.74 -6.35 -5.71
N GLY A 253 -29.28 -6.55 -4.50
CA GLY A 253 -30.58 -6.01 -4.10
C GLY A 253 -30.59 -4.47 -4.12
N ALA A 254 -29.60 -3.83 -3.49
CA ALA A 254 -29.46 -2.38 -3.47
C ALA A 254 -29.28 -1.79 -4.88
N MET A 255 -28.48 -2.46 -5.72
CA MET A 255 -28.22 -2.07 -7.10
C MET A 255 -29.48 -2.12 -7.97
N ARG A 256 -30.32 -3.15 -7.82
CA ARG A 256 -31.62 -3.23 -8.52
C ARG A 256 -32.54 -2.08 -8.14
N SER A 257 -32.63 -1.76 -6.85
CA SER A 257 -33.40 -0.62 -6.35
C SER A 257 -32.87 0.70 -6.90
N PHE A 258 -31.54 0.86 -6.96
CA PHE A 258 -30.91 2.03 -7.56
C PHE A 258 -31.21 2.16 -9.05
N ILE A 259 -31.10 1.08 -9.84
CA ILE A 259 -31.42 1.09 -11.27
C ILE A 259 -32.89 1.48 -11.50
N ALA A 260 -33.81 0.94 -10.69
CA ALA A 260 -35.23 1.27 -10.77
C ALA A 260 -35.50 2.76 -10.49
N ASP A 261 -34.82 3.35 -9.51
CA ASP A 261 -34.96 4.77 -9.18
C ASP A 261 -34.26 5.68 -10.21
N ALA A 262 -33.08 5.29 -10.69
CA ALA A 262 -32.37 6.02 -11.74
C ALA A 262 -33.21 6.10 -13.02
N ASN A 263 -33.86 5.00 -13.43
CA ASN A 263 -34.71 4.98 -14.62
C ASN A 263 -35.97 5.87 -14.52
N ARG A 264 -36.34 6.33 -13.31
CA ARG A 264 -37.43 7.29 -13.09
C ARG A 264 -36.99 8.75 -13.29
N LEU A 265 -35.68 9.01 -13.38
CA LEU A 265 -35.17 10.36 -13.61
C LEU A 265 -35.49 10.80 -15.04
N PRO A 266 -36.12 11.97 -15.24
CA PRO A 266 -36.51 12.44 -16.57
C PRO A 266 -35.30 12.68 -17.47
N GLU A 267 -34.11 12.93 -16.90
CA GLU A 267 -32.86 13.04 -17.65
C GLU A 267 -32.39 11.71 -18.26
N ILE A 268 -32.75 10.57 -17.67
CA ILE A 268 -32.42 9.21 -18.18
C ILE A 268 -33.51 8.74 -19.16
N THR A 269 -34.78 8.99 -18.86
CA THR A 269 -35.90 8.48 -19.67
C THR A 269 -36.08 9.24 -21.00
N ARG A 270 -35.46 10.41 -21.16
CA ARG A 270 -35.55 11.16 -22.42
C ARG A 270 -34.76 10.40 -23.51
N ASP A 271 -35.50 9.84 -24.46
CA ASP A 271 -35.07 9.06 -25.64
C ASP A 271 -34.10 9.76 -26.62
N ARG A 272 -33.47 10.87 -26.22
CA ARG A 272 -32.48 11.57 -27.04
C ARG A 272 -31.20 11.76 -26.25
N PHE A 273 -30.21 10.94 -26.57
CA PHE A 273 -28.82 11.30 -26.37
C PHE A 273 -28.53 12.58 -27.17
N VAL A 274 -28.24 13.68 -26.47
CA VAL A 274 -27.98 15.02 -27.07
C VAL A 274 -26.48 15.35 -27.08
N GLY A 275 -25.60 14.38 -26.80
CA GLY A 275 -24.15 14.58 -26.73
C GLY A 275 -23.42 14.09 -27.99
N ASP A 276 -22.15 14.50 -28.12
CA ASP A 276 -21.21 13.93 -29.09
C ASP A 276 -20.46 12.71 -28.52
N THR A 277 -20.43 12.57 -27.18
CA THR A 277 -19.70 11.50 -26.48
C THR A 277 -20.52 10.86 -25.36
N LEU A 278 -20.30 9.56 -25.12
CA LEU A 278 -20.94 8.81 -24.02
C LEU A 278 -20.57 9.36 -22.63
N GLU A 279 -19.51 10.15 -22.55
CA GLU A 279 -19.10 10.83 -21.32
C GLU A 279 -20.14 11.84 -20.83
N VAL A 280 -21.04 12.32 -21.69
CA VAL A 280 -22.11 13.25 -21.33
C VAL A 280 -23.43 12.52 -21.03
N ASP A 281 -23.53 11.24 -21.40
CA ASP A 281 -24.74 10.44 -21.18
C ASP A 281 -24.86 10.01 -19.72
N LEU A 282 -25.96 10.40 -19.07
CA LEU A 282 -26.25 10.08 -17.68
C LEU A 282 -26.43 8.57 -17.47
N ALA A 283 -27.02 7.86 -18.45
CA ALA A 283 -27.22 6.41 -18.36
C ALA A 283 -25.89 5.66 -18.48
N ALA A 284 -25.02 6.07 -19.40
CA ALA A 284 -23.66 5.54 -19.51
C ALA A 284 -22.83 5.81 -18.25
N GLN A 285 -22.84 7.03 -17.71
CA GLN A 285 -22.17 7.38 -16.45
C GLN A 285 -22.67 6.53 -15.28
N ALA A 286 -23.99 6.40 -15.11
CA ALA A 286 -24.59 5.57 -14.06
C ALA A 286 -24.14 4.10 -14.19
N SER A 287 -24.17 3.56 -15.42
CA SER A 287 -23.75 2.18 -15.70
C SER A 287 -22.26 1.97 -15.39
N LEU A 288 -21.41 2.93 -15.73
CA LEU A 288 -19.98 2.88 -15.45
C LEU A 288 -19.70 2.92 -13.94
N ILE A 289 -20.34 3.83 -13.20
CA ILE A 289 -20.23 3.91 -11.74
C ILE A 289 -20.64 2.58 -11.10
N VAL A 290 -21.81 2.05 -11.49
CA VAL A 290 -22.32 0.78 -10.96
C VAL A 290 -21.38 -0.37 -11.29
N SER A 291 -20.85 -0.44 -12.51
CA SER A 291 -19.89 -1.46 -12.93
C SER A 291 -18.58 -1.39 -12.13
N CYS A 292 -18.07 -0.18 -11.88
CA CYS A 292 -16.87 0.02 -11.07
C CYS A 292 -17.08 -0.43 -9.62
N VAL A 293 -18.19 -0.01 -8.99
CA VAL A 293 -18.50 -0.40 -7.60
C VAL A 293 -18.76 -1.91 -7.52
N ALA A 294 -19.48 -2.50 -8.49
CA ALA A 294 -19.71 -3.94 -8.55
C ALA A 294 -18.39 -4.72 -8.66
N SER A 295 -17.46 -4.23 -9.50
CA SER A 295 -16.12 -4.82 -9.64
C SER A 295 -15.36 -4.75 -8.32
N MET A 296 -15.45 -3.62 -7.59
CA MET A 296 -14.81 -3.49 -6.28
C MET A 296 -15.39 -4.46 -5.25
N VAL A 297 -16.72 -4.62 -5.20
CA VAL A 297 -17.38 -5.57 -4.31
C VAL A 297 -16.98 -7.01 -4.65
N ALA A 298 -16.91 -7.35 -5.95
CA ALA A 298 -16.51 -8.68 -6.41
C ALA A 298 -15.06 -9.01 -6.05
N GLU A 299 -14.11 -8.08 -6.26
CA GLU A 299 -12.70 -8.29 -5.90
C GLU A 299 -12.50 -8.39 -4.39
N ALA A 300 -13.24 -7.60 -3.60
CA ALA A 300 -13.23 -7.70 -2.14
C ALA A 300 -13.73 -9.08 -1.65
N GLN A 301 -14.78 -9.62 -2.28
CA GLN A 301 -15.32 -10.95 -1.98
C GLN A 301 -14.40 -12.08 -2.43
N LEU A 302 -13.71 -11.91 -3.57
CA LEU A 302 -12.66 -12.83 -3.99
C LEU A 302 -11.53 -12.86 -2.97
N LEU A 303 -11.10 -11.69 -2.49
CA LEU A 303 -10.08 -11.57 -1.46
C LEU A 303 -10.51 -12.27 -0.16
N GLN A 304 -11.75 -12.05 0.29
CA GLN A 304 -12.33 -12.78 1.43
C GLN A 304 -12.23 -14.29 1.23
N GLY A 305 -12.61 -14.80 0.05
CA GLY A 305 -12.50 -16.21 -0.29
C GLY A 305 -11.07 -16.75 -0.23
N VAL A 306 -10.10 -16.01 -0.79
CA VAL A 306 -8.67 -16.39 -0.75
C VAL A 306 -8.14 -16.40 0.68
N VAL A 307 -8.50 -15.40 1.49
CA VAL A 307 -8.11 -15.33 2.90
C VAL A 307 -8.65 -16.52 3.66
N LEU A 308 -9.92 -16.87 3.47
CA LEU A 308 -10.52 -18.04 4.11
C LEU A 308 -9.98 -19.37 3.59
N GLN A 309 -9.51 -19.46 2.34
CA GLN A 309 -8.94 -20.69 1.81
C GLN A 309 -7.49 -20.93 2.24
N ARG A 310 -6.69 -19.86 2.41
CA ARG A 310 -5.26 -19.96 2.74
C ARG A 310 -4.95 -19.76 4.22
N ALA A 311 -5.93 -19.29 5.00
CA ALA A 311 -5.77 -19.20 6.44
C ALA A 311 -5.81 -20.56 7.14
N PHE A 312 -6.29 -21.61 6.46
CA PHE A 312 -6.52 -22.96 6.93
C PHE A 312 -5.95 -23.97 5.93
#